data_AF-A0A7C8UZS2-F1
#
_entry.id   AF-A0A7C8UZS2-F1
#
_cell.length_a   1.000
_cell.length_b   1.000
_cell.length_c   1.000
_cell.angle_alpha   90.00
_cell.angle_beta   90.00
_cell.angle_gamma   90.00
#
_symmetry.space_group_name_H-M   'P 1'
#
loop_
_entity.id
_entity.type
_entity.pdbx_description
1 polymer ?
#
loop_
_entity_poly.entity_id
_entity_poly.type
_entity_poly.pdbx_seq_one_letter_code
_entity_poly.pdbx_strand_id
1 'polypeptide(L)'
;MEASRNTFNSLHEILRHALHKTEILGVAIQTLDSICSRKRIFDSERYSNEAAVNIEAPESVAVAKRCAEKMGVYLDFQLSIVRSLEARARANEARIRSEITLAFSIVAQLDSQVQAKIGEAARNDSNTMVKIAAVTMLFLPPSFVSAVFSTSFFSFSPEPDDKVSKDFWIFWAISIPLTIIVFGSLYPGGRGLSFRRRVASAAHHKPSVSARTILPMESLGMKSARDIV
;
A
#
# COMPACT_ATOMS: atom_id res chain seq x y z
N MET A 1 5.28 8.04 -14.17
CA MET A 1 4.83 6.84 -13.42
C MET A 1 5.62 5.60 -13.77
N GLU A 2 5.96 5.36 -15.04
CA GLU A 2 6.70 4.17 -15.50
C GLU A 2 8.10 4.02 -14.87
N ALA A 3 8.85 5.12 -14.74
CA ALA A 3 10.16 5.12 -14.08
C ALA A 3 10.08 4.63 -12.61
N SER A 4 9.08 5.10 -11.86
CA SER A 4 8.87 4.69 -10.46
C SER A 4 8.49 3.21 -10.35
N ARG A 5 7.62 2.71 -11.24
CA ARG A 5 7.28 1.28 -11.32
C ARG A 5 8.51 0.41 -11.58
N ASN A 6 9.38 0.84 -12.49
CA ASN A 6 10.62 0.13 -12.79
C ASN A 6 11.58 0.13 -11.60
N THR A 7 11.68 1.22 -10.84
CA THR A 7 12.45 1.27 -9.60
C THR A 7 11.93 0.31 -8.54
N PHE A 8 10.62 0.26 -8.30
CA PHE A 8 10.03 -0.68 -7.34
C PHE A 8 10.21 -2.13 -7.73
N ASN A 9 10.09 -2.45 -9.02
CA ASN A 9 10.38 -3.79 -9.54
C ASN A 9 11.85 -4.16 -9.30
N SER A 10 12.78 -3.25 -9.60
CA SER A 10 14.21 -3.47 -9.34
C SER A 10 14.50 -3.68 -7.85
N LEU A 11 13.87 -2.90 -6.97
CA LEU A 11 13.99 -3.03 -5.53
C LEU A 11 13.49 -4.40 -5.03
N HIS A 12 12.39 -4.89 -5.61
CA HIS A 12 11.85 -6.21 -5.32
C HIS A 12 12.78 -7.34 -5.81
N GLU A 13 13.35 -7.22 -7.01
CA GLU A 13 14.33 -8.19 -7.51
C GLU A 13 15.61 -8.21 -6.65
N ILE A 14 16.08 -7.05 -6.18
CA ILE A 14 17.20 -6.98 -5.22
C ILE A 14 16.86 -7.71 -3.93
N LEU A 15 15.66 -7.50 -3.36
CA LEU A 15 15.21 -8.22 -2.17
C LEU A 15 15.14 -9.74 -2.41
N ARG A 16 14.64 -10.16 -3.57
CA ARG A 16 14.58 -11.58 -3.96
C ARG A 16 15.98 -12.20 -4.00
N HIS A 17 16.94 -11.53 -4.61
CA HIS A 17 18.33 -11.99 -4.62
C HIS A 17 18.95 -11.98 -3.22
N ALA A 18 18.63 -11.02 -2.36
CA ALA A 18 19.11 -10.98 -0.98
C ALA A 18 18.58 -12.18 -0.17
N LEU A 19 17.28 -12.48 -0.26
CA LEU A 19 16.63 -13.65 0.34
C LEU A 19 17.28 -14.96 -0.11
N HIS A 20 17.52 -15.12 -1.41
CA HIS A 20 18.15 -16.33 -1.91
C HIS A 20 19.61 -16.47 -1.42
N LYS A 21 20.35 -15.37 -1.31
CA LYS A 21 21.72 -15.38 -0.78
C LYS A 21 21.76 -15.73 0.71
N THR A 22 20.81 -15.25 1.52
CA THR A 22 20.72 -15.62 2.94
C THR A 22 20.36 -17.09 3.11
N GLU A 23 19.46 -17.61 2.28
CA GLU A 23 19.14 -19.04 2.23
C GLU A 23 20.35 -19.90 1.87
N ILE A 24 21.07 -19.57 0.78
CA ILE A 24 22.28 -20.30 0.37
C ILE A 24 23.33 -20.29 1.48
N LEU A 25 23.56 -19.16 2.13
CA LEU A 25 24.51 -19.06 3.25
C LEU A 25 24.07 -19.92 4.43
N GLY A 26 22.77 -19.96 4.74
CA GLY A 26 22.22 -20.83 5.78
C GLY A 26 22.48 -22.32 5.49
N VAL A 27 22.24 -22.75 4.25
CA VAL A 27 22.53 -24.14 3.83
C VAL A 27 24.04 -24.42 3.84
N ALA A 28 24.87 -23.47 3.42
CA ALA A 28 26.33 -23.59 3.48
C ALA A 28 26.83 -23.75 4.93
N ILE A 29 26.25 -23.04 5.89
CA ILE A 29 26.59 -23.21 7.31
C ILE A 29 26.19 -24.60 7.79
N GLN A 30 24.97 -25.05 7.50
CA GLN A 30 24.50 -26.37 7.92
C GLN A 30 25.38 -27.52 7.37
N THR A 31 25.81 -27.40 6.12
CA THR A 31 26.70 -28.37 5.49
C THR A 31 28.10 -28.34 6.11
N LEU A 32 28.68 -27.16 6.33
CA LEU A 32 29.98 -27.01 7.01
C LEU A 32 29.92 -27.49 8.47
N ASP A 33 28.84 -27.23 9.20
CA ASP A 33 28.61 -27.76 10.55
C ASP A 33 28.54 -29.28 10.56
N SER A 34 27.86 -29.87 9.58
CA SER A 34 27.79 -31.33 9.41
C SER A 34 29.17 -31.92 9.13
N ILE A 35 29.99 -31.26 8.31
CA ILE A 35 31.37 -31.68 8.00
C ILE A 35 32.24 -31.60 9.26
N CYS A 36 32.20 -30.49 9.99
CA CYS A 36 32.98 -30.31 11.22
C CYS A 36 32.56 -31.31 12.31
N SER A 37 31.26 -31.57 12.45
CA SER A 37 30.73 -32.54 13.42
C SER A 37 31.15 -33.96 13.08
N ARG A 38 31.03 -34.38 11.80
CA ARG A 38 31.48 -35.70 11.35
C ARG A 38 32.99 -35.89 11.53
N LYS A 39 33.77 -34.85 11.24
CA LYS A 39 35.22 -34.86 11.49
C LYS A 39 35.53 -35.07 12.97
N ARG A 40 34.88 -34.32 13.88
CA ARG A 40 35.07 -34.49 15.33
C ARG A 40 34.76 -35.92 15.79
N ILE A 41 33.67 -36.52 15.29
CA ILE A 41 33.30 -37.91 15.60
C ILE A 41 34.36 -38.88 15.08
N PHE A 42 34.72 -38.79 13.80
CA PHE A 42 35.72 -39.66 13.19
C PHE A 42 37.09 -39.55 13.87
N ASP A 43 37.53 -38.33 14.18
CA ASP A 43 38.76 -38.09 14.93
C ASP A 43 38.67 -38.77 16.31
N SER A 44 37.55 -38.63 17.04
CA SER A 44 37.37 -39.25 18.36
C SER A 44 37.40 -40.79 18.33
N GLU A 45 36.77 -41.41 17.32
CA GLU A 45 36.74 -42.87 17.15
C GLU A 45 38.12 -43.40 16.74
N ARG A 46 38.82 -42.69 15.85
CA ARG A 46 40.16 -43.03 15.37
C ARG A 46 41.16 -43.08 16.53
N TYR A 47 41.20 -42.03 17.37
CA TYR A 47 42.15 -41.95 18.48
C TYR A 47 41.77 -42.83 19.68
N SER A 48 40.47 -43.06 19.92
CA SER A 48 40.00 -44.05 20.91
C SER A 48 40.52 -45.45 20.58
N ASN A 49 40.40 -45.85 19.31
CA ASN A 49 40.84 -47.17 18.86
C ASN A 49 42.37 -47.29 18.78
N GLU A 50 43.09 -46.24 18.39
CA GLU A 50 44.56 -46.26 18.35
C GLU A 50 45.21 -46.27 19.75
N ALA A 51 44.61 -45.63 20.76
CA ALA A 51 45.09 -45.66 22.14
C ALA A 51 44.90 -47.04 22.82
N ALA A 52 43.90 -47.82 22.40
CA ALA A 52 43.65 -49.16 22.92
C ALA A 52 44.60 -50.22 22.34
N VAL A 53 45.26 -49.93 21.20
CA VAL A 53 46.03 -50.93 20.43
C VAL A 53 47.56 -50.81 20.61
N ASN A 54 48.12 -49.67 21.06
CA ASN A 54 49.58 -49.49 21.16
C ASN A 54 50.07 -48.93 22.52
N ILE A 55 51.00 -49.64 23.18
CA ILE A 55 51.69 -49.23 24.43
C ILE A 55 52.84 -48.24 24.16
N GLU A 56 53.30 -48.12 22.91
CA GLU A 56 54.24 -47.08 22.45
C GLU A 56 53.71 -46.47 21.14
N ALA A 57 53.16 -45.26 21.20
CA ALA A 57 52.55 -44.63 20.03
C ALA A 57 53.63 -44.22 19.01
N PRO A 58 53.61 -44.73 17.75
CA PRO A 58 54.60 -44.37 16.75
C PRO A 58 54.53 -42.87 16.41
N GLU A 59 55.68 -42.23 16.23
CA GLU A 59 55.84 -40.79 15.97
C GLU A 59 54.94 -40.27 14.82
N SER A 60 54.69 -41.12 13.82
CA SER A 60 53.80 -40.84 12.68
C SER A 60 52.33 -40.59 13.09
N VAL A 61 51.83 -41.24 14.13
CA VAL A 61 50.46 -41.08 14.65
C VAL A 61 50.32 -39.75 15.40
N ALA A 62 51.34 -39.37 16.17
CA ALA A 62 51.39 -38.08 16.86
C ALA A 62 51.47 -36.89 15.88
N VAL A 63 52.12 -37.08 14.73
CA VAL A 63 52.13 -36.10 13.63
C VAL A 63 50.76 -36.01 12.94
N ALA A 64 50.13 -37.14 12.64
CA ALA A 64 48.77 -37.18 12.07
C ALA A 64 47.74 -36.48 12.95
N LYS A 65 47.80 -36.71 14.28
CA LYS A 65 46.95 -36.03 15.27
C LYS A 65 47.10 -34.51 15.25
N ARG A 66 48.33 -34.02 15.32
CA ARG A 66 48.62 -32.57 15.27
C ARG A 66 48.16 -31.94 13.94
N CYS A 67 48.28 -32.67 12.84
CA CYS A 67 47.78 -32.23 11.53
C CYS A 67 46.24 -32.15 11.52
N ALA A 68 45.56 -33.17 12.05
CA ALA A 68 44.10 -33.22 12.14
C ALA A 68 43.53 -32.08 13.02
N GLU A 69 44.17 -31.82 14.16
CA GLU A 69 43.83 -30.72 15.08
C GLU A 69 43.98 -29.35 14.40
N LYS A 70 45.12 -29.10 13.74
CA LYS A 70 45.34 -27.85 12.98
C LYS A 70 44.29 -27.64 11.89
N MET A 71 43.95 -28.70 11.17
CA MET A 71 42.89 -28.68 10.14
C MET A 71 41.51 -28.39 10.77
N GLY A 72 41.24 -28.90 11.97
CA GLY A 72 40.02 -28.58 12.73
C GLY A 72 39.90 -27.08 13.04
N VAL A 73 40.98 -26.48 13.54
CA VAL A 73 41.03 -25.03 13.84
C VAL A 73 40.78 -24.19 12.58
N TYR A 74 41.38 -24.55 11.45
CA TYR A 74 41.16 -23.84 10.18
C TYR A 74 39.70 -23.96 9.70
N LEU A 75 39.09 -25.14 9.80
CA LEU A 75 37.69 -25.35 9.43
C LEU A 75 36.73 -24.57 10.35
N ASP A 76 36.97 -24.59 11.66
CA ASP A 76 36.19 -23.80 12.63
C ASP A 76 36.32 -22.29 12.33
N PHE A 77 37.51 -21.81 11.93
CA PHE A 77 37.71 -20.43 11.49
C PHE A 77 36.93 -20.09 10.21
N GLN A 78 36.97 -20.94 9.19
CA GLN A 78 36.20 -20.73 7.95
C GLN A 78 34.69 -20.73 8.22
N LEU A 79 34.20 -21.66 9.04
CA LEU A 79 32.81 -21.70 9.49
C LEU A 79 32.40 -20.41 10.21
N SER A 80 33.28 -19.86 11.05
CA SER A 80 33.07 -18.57 11.70
C SER A 80 32.92 -17.41 10.70
N ILE A 81 33.75 -17.38 9.64
CA ILE A 81 33.62 -16.38 8.56
C ILE A 81 32.25 -16.51 7.89
N VAL A 82 31.85 -17.72 7.48
CA VAL A 82 30.57 -17.93 6.79
C VAL A 82 29.39 -17.55 7.69
N ARG A 83 29.43 -17.89 8.99
CA ARG A 83 28.44 -17.43 9.98
C ARG A 83 28.38 -15.91 10.08
N SER A 84 29.52 -15.24 10.09
CA SER A 84 29.56 -13.78 10.12
C SER A 84 28.96 -13.15 8.85
N LEU A 85 29.18 -13.77 7.68
CA LEU A 85 28.61 -13.33 6.41
C LEU A 85 27.09 -13.55 6.37
N GLU A 86 26.61 -14.67 6.90
CA GLU A 86 25.19 -14.96 7.01
C GLU A 86 24.47 -13.98 7.93
N ALA A 87 25.06 -13.68 9.09
CA ALA A 87 24.51 -12.69 10.01
C ALA A 87 24.42 -11.29 9.37
N ARG A 88 25.46 -10.88 8.64
CA ARG A 88 25.46 -9.62 7.87
C ARG A 88 24.44 -9.63 6.74
N ALA A 89 24.33 -10.73 6.01
CA ALA A 89 23.38 -10.87 4.91
C ALA A 89 21.94 -10.80 5.43
N ARG A 90 21.63 -11.46 6.56
CA ARG A 90 20.32 -11.40 7.22
C ARG A 90 20.00 -9.99 7.73
N ALA A 91 20.97 -9.29 8.32
CA ALA A 91 20.79 -7.90 8.73
C ALA A 91 20.52 -6.98 7.52
N ASN A 92 21.23 -7.18 6.41
CA ASN A 92 21.03 -6.41 5.18
C ASN A 92 19.67 -6.71 4.52
N GLU A 93 19.23 -7.98 4.51
CA GLU A 93 17.90 -8.36 4.05
C GLU A 93 16.80 -7.65 4.84
N ALA A 94 16.88 -7.67 6.18
CA ALA A 94 15.93 -6.97 7.05
C ALA A 94 15.93 -5.46 6.81
N ARG A 95 17.11 -4.87 6.59
CA ARG A 95 17.24 -3.45 6.23
C ARG A 95 16.59 -3.13 4.90
N ILE A 96 16.91 -3.87 3.83
CA ILE A 96 16.30 -3.68 2.50
C ILE A 96 14.79 -3.74 2.63
N ARG A 97 14.26 -4.77 3.30
CA ARG A 97 12.81 -4.95 3.51
C ARG A 97 12.16 -3.76 4.23
N SER A 98 12.83 -3.21 5.24
CA SER A 98 12.37 -2.01 5.95
C SER A 98 12.34 -0.79 5.03
N GLU A 99 13.39 -0.57 4.24
CA GLU A 99 13.49 0.53 3.28
C GLU A 99 12.42 0.43 2.17
N ILE A 100 12.14 -0.77 1.63
CA ILE A 100 11.04 -1.01 0.68
C ILE A 100 9.70 -0.57 1.28
N THR A 101 9.43 -1.00 2.52
CA THR A 101 8.16 -0.73 3.20
C THR A 101 7.99 0.77 3.47
N LEU A 102 9.07 1.44 3.87
CA LEU A 102 9.08 2.89 4.06
C LEU A 102 8.83 3.62 2.75
N ALA A 103 9.48 3.23 1.65
CA ALA A 103 9.29 3.82 0.34
C ALA A 103 7.83 3.73 -0.14
N PHE A 104 7.18 2.56 0.01
CA PHE A 104 5.76 2.40 -0.30
C PHE A 104 4.87 3.28 0.57
N SER A 105 5.16 3.37 1.85
CA SER A 105 4.40 4.18 2.80
C SER A 105 4.49 5.68 2.46
N ILE A 106 5.69 6.16 2.09
CA ILE A 106 5.91 7.54 1.65
C ILE A 106 5.13 7.82 0.35
N VAL A 107 5.20 6.93 -0.64
CA VAL A 107 4.45 7.13 -1.90
C VAL A 107 2.94 7.14 -1.66
N ALA A 108 2.43 6.25 -0.82
CA ALA A 108 1.00 6.23 -0.46
C ALA A 108 0.56 7.51 0.27
N GLN A 109 1.40 8.04 1.16
CA GLN A 109 1.13 9.31 1.84
C GLN A 109 1.13 10.50 0.87
N LEU A 110 2.11 10.55 -0.04
CA LEU A 110 2.18 11.58 -1.07
C LEU A 110 0.96 11.53 -1.97
N ASP A 111 0.56 10.34 -2.43
CA ASP A 111 -0.62 10.17 -3.27
C ASP A 111 -1.90 10.60 -2.53
N SER A 112 -2.03 10.23 -1.25
CA SER A 112 -3.15 10.67 -0.40
C SER A 112 -3.19 12.20 -0.26
N GLN A 113 -2.03 12.85 -0.08
CA GLN A 113 -1.94 14.30 0.02
C GLN A 113 -2.29 14.99 -1.31
N VAL A 114 -1.83 14.44 -2.43
CA VAL A 114 -2.16 14.95 -3.77
C VAL A 114 -3.66 14.79 -4.03
N GLN A 115 -4.25 13.64 -3.74
CA GLN A 115 -5.68 13.41 -3.86
C GLN A 115 -6.50 14.34 -2.96
N ALA A 116 -6.04 14.59 -1.73
CA ALA A 116 -6.69 15.55 -0.84
C ALA A 116 -6.69 16.98 -1.42
N LYS A 117 -5.56 17.43 -1.97
CA LYS A 117 -5.45 18.73 -2.65
C LYS A 117 -6.32 18.82 -3.90
N ILE A 118 -6.36 17.75 -4.70
CA ILE A 118 -7.25 17.65 -5.86
C ILE A 118 -8.72 17.73 -5.41
N GLY A 119 -9.09 17.01 -4.34
CA GLY A 119 -10.44 17.06 -3.77
C GLY A 119 -10.82 18.44 -3.24
N GLU A 120 -9.88 19.14 -2.61
CA GLU A 120 -10.07 20.53 -2.16
C GLU A 120 -10.25 21.48 -3.34
N ALA A 121 -9.38 21.41 -4.35
CA ALA A 121 -9.48 22.21 -5.57
C ALA A 121 -10.80 21.93 -6.30
N ALA A 122 -11.18 20.66 -6.46
CA ALA A 122 -12.45 20.25 -7.07
C ALA A 122 -13.67 20.72 -6.26
N ARG A 123 -13.58 20.77 -4.94
CA ARG A 123 -14.64 21.32 -4.08
C ARG A 123 -14.79 22.83 -4.27
N ASN A 124 -13.69 23.56 -4.35
CA ASN A 124 -13.72 24.99 -4.62
C ASN A 124 -14.26 25.29 -6.04
N ASP A 125 -13.84 24.50 -7.03
CA ASP A 125 -14.35 24.56 -8.39
C ASP A 125 -15.86 24.26 -8.43
N SER A 126 -16.31 23.23 -7.72
CA SER A 126 -17.73 22.91 -7.57
C SER A 126 -18.53 24.05 -6.96
N ASN A 127 -18.00 24.72 -5.93
CA ASN A 127 -18.65 25.89 -5.34
C ASN A 127 -18.76 27.05 -6.34
N THR A 128 -17.74 27.23 -7.20
CA THR A 128 -17.75 28.25 -8.25
C THR A 128 -18.77 27.89 -9.34
N MET A 129 -18.84 26.62 -9.76
CA MET A 129 -19.82 26.11 -10.71
C MET A 129 -21.26 26.31 -10.20
N VAL A 130 -21.51 26.05 -8.91
CA VAL A 130 -22.82 26.27 -8.28
C VAL A 130 -23.22 27.75 -8.31
N LYS A 131 -22.28 28.66 -8.08
CA LYS A 131 -22.54 30.11 -8.17
C LYS A 131 -22.93 30.52 -9.59
N ILE A 132 -22.19 30.06 -10.60
CA ILE A 132 -22.49 30.35 -12.01
C ILE A 132 -23.86 29.78 -12.39
N ALA A 133 -24.16 28.55 -11.98
CA ALA A 133 -25.46 27.93 -12.23
C ALA A 133 -26.62 28.67 -11.53
N ALA A 134 -26.39 29.22 -10.33
CA ALA A 134 -27.40 30.05 -9.67
C ALA A 134 -27.72 31.32 -10.47
N VAL A 135 -26.71 31.94 -11.07
CA VAL A 135 -26.88 33.09 -11.96
C VAL A 135 -27.70 32.70 -13.20
N THR A 136 -27.40 31.58 -13.86
CA THR A 136 -28.18 31.15 -15.03
C THR A 136 -29.63 30.82 -14.67
N MET A 137 -29.89 30.17 -13.53
CA MET A 137 -31.24 29.89 -13.04
C MET A 137 -32.06 31.16 -12.77
N LEU A 138 -31.41 32.26 -12.39
CA LEU A 138 -32.07 33.55 -12.18
C LEU A 138 -32.46 34.23 -13.50
N PHE A 139 -31.60 34.13 -14.52
CA PHE A 139 -31.80 34.83 -15.80
C PHE A 139 -32.62 34.04 -16.83
N LEU A 140 -32.61 32.71 -16.79
CA LEU A 140 -33.29 31.87 -17.78
C LEU A 140 -34.82 32.05 -17.78
N PRO A 141 -35.52 32.02 -16.62
CA PRO A 141 -36.98 32.09 -16.60
C PRO A 141 -37.53 33.46 -17.09
N PRO A 142 -37.02 34.62 -16.61
CA PRO A 142 -37.43 35.91 -17.14
C PRO A 142 -37.11 36.08 -18.62
N SER A 143 -35.97 35.58 -19.09
CA SER A 143 -35.58 35.65 -20.51
C SER A 143 -36.52 34.83 -21.40
N PHE A 144 -36.92 33.63 -20.95
CA PHE A 144 -37.92 32.81 -21.65
C PHE A 144 -39.27 33.52 -21.74
N VAL A 145 -39.75 34.07 -20.61
CA VAL A 145 -40.99 34.84 -20.56
C VAL A 145 -40.90 36.05 -21.51
N SER A 146 -39.81 36.83 -21.46
CA SER A 146 -39.58 37.95 -22.38
C SER A 146 -39.60 37.53 -23.85
N ALA A 147 -39.02 36.39 -24.20
CA ALA A 147 -39.03 35.87 -25.57
C ALA A 147 -40.46 35.52 -26.03
N VAL A 148 -41.26 34.89 -25.16
CA VAL A 148 -42.67 34.59 -25.44
C VAL A 148 -43.48 35.89 -25.65
N PHE A 149 -43.29 36.89 -24.79
CA PHE A 149 -43.95 38.20 -24.94
C PHE A 149 -43.46 39.02 -26.15
N SER A 150 -42.25 38.75 -26.65
CA SER A 150 -41.72 39.37 -27.87
C SER A 150 -42.34 38.80 -29.14
N THR A 151 -42.96 37.61 -29.09
CA THR A 151 -43.74 37.09 -30.21
C THR A 151 -45.09 37.82 -30.26
N SER A 152 -45.68 38.01 -31.46
CA SER A 152 -46.90 38.81 -31.70
C SER A 152 -48.20 38.29 -31.04
N PHE A 153 -48.11 37.45 -30.01
CA PHE A 153 -49.25 36.88 -29.30
C PHE A 153 -49.99 37.88 -28.38
N PHE A 154 -49.38 39.01 -28.00
CA PHE A 154 -50.00 40.03 -27.14
C PHE A 154 -50.10 41.39 -27.86
N SER A 155 -51.25 41.67 -28.48
CA SER A 155 -51.57 42.99 -29.03
C SER A 155 -52.01 43.92 -27.92
N PHE A 156 -51.07 44.64 -27.33
CA PHE A 156 -51.37 45.76 -26.42
C PHE A 156 -51.90 46.94 -27.24
N SER A 157 -53.17 47.30 -27.07
CA SER A 157 -53.76 48.48 -27.74
C SER A 157 -53.49 49.72 -26.86
N PRO A 158 -52.56 50.62 -27.23
CA PRO A 158 -52.26 51.79 -26.42
C PRO A 158 -53.35 52.86 -26.59
N GLU A 159 -53.94 53.34 -25.50
CA GLU A 159 -54.65 54.64 -25.50
C GLU A 159 -53.62 55.77 -25.67
N PRO A 160 -54.00 56.89 -26.31
CA PRO A 160 -53.04 57.86 -26.89
C PRO A 160 -52.15 58.62 -25.90
N ASP A 161 -52.33 58.47 -24.58
CA ASP A 161 -51.56 59.21 -23.56
C ASP A 161 -50.67 58.32 -22.66
N ASP A 162 -50.80 56.99 -22.73
CA ASP A 162 -50.05 56.07 -21.87
C ASP A 162 -48.90 55.38 -22.64
N LYS A 163 -47.65 55.75 -22.31
CA LYS A 163 -46.43 55.19 -22.91
C LYS A 163 -46.11 53.75 -22.49
N VAL A 164 -46.92 53.15 -21.62
CA VAL A 164 -46.74 51.78 -21.08
C VAL A 164 -48.10 51.09 -21.03
N SER A 165 -48.21 49.88 -21.59
CA SER A 165 -49.46 49.13 -21.53
C SER A 165 -49.77 48.63 -20.11
N LYS A 166 -51.03 48.71 -19.69
CA LYS A 166 -51.49 48.35 -18.33
C LYS A 166 -51.22 46.90 -17.94
N ASP A 167 -51.06 45.97 -18.89
CA ASP A 167 -50.81 44.55 -18.55
C ASP A 167 -49.32 44.21 -18.39
N PHE A 168 -48.43 45.20 -18.32
CA PHE A 168 -47.03 44.99 -17.92
C PHE A 168 -46.88 44.21 -16.60
N TRP A 169 -47.89 44.25 -15.73
CA TRP A 169 -47.94 43.47 -14.49
C TRP A 169 -47.95 41.95 -14.71
N ILE A 170 -48.47 41.46 -15.85
CA ILE A 170 -48.56 40.02 -16.15
C ILE A 170 -47.16 39.37 -16.29
N PHE A 171 -46.16 40.15 -16.75
CA PHE A 171 -44.78 39.70 -16.83
C PHE A 171 -44.24 39.31 -15.45
N TRP A 172 -44.46 40.15 -14.44
CA TRP A 172 -44.04 39.90 -13.07
C TRP A 172 -44.85 38.77 -12.42
N ALA A 173 -46.15 38.67 -12.73
CA ALA A 173 -47.02 37.61 -12.23
C ALA A 173 -46.60 36.20 -12.69
N ILE A 174 -45.94 36.07 -13.85
CA ILE A 174 -45.48 34.77 -14.39
C ILE A 174 -43.99 34.53 -14.12
N SER A 175 -43.14 35.54 -14.31
CA SER A 175 -41.68 35.38 -14.18
C SER A 175 -41.23 35.08 -12.74
N ILE A 176 -41.84 35.72 -11.73
CA ILE A 176 -41.50 35.50 -10.32
C ILE A 176 -41.79 34.06 -9.87
N PRO A 177 -43.02 33.51 -10.01
CA PRO A 177 -43.29 32.14 -9.57
C PRO A 177 -42.48 31.11 -10.36
N LEU A 178 -42.26 31.33 -11.66
CA LEU A 178 -41.43 30.44 -12.48
C LEU A 178 -39.98 30.40 -11.97
N THR A 179 -39.42 31.55 -11.57
CA THR A 179 -38.09 31.64 -10.98
C THR A 179 -38.03 30.93 -9.63
N ILE A 180 -39.05 31.07 -8.78
CA ILE A 180 -39.15 30.36 -7.48
C ILE A 180 -39.21 28.85 -7.70
N ILE A 181 -39.96 28.37 -8.69
CA ILE A 181 -40.07 26.94 -9.02
C ILE A 181 -38.71 26.38 -9.47
N VAL A 182 -38.02 27.06 -10.40
CA VAL A 182 -36.72 26.62 -10.93
C VAL A 182 -35.65 26.65 -9.84
N PHE A 183 -35.56 27.76 -9.09
CA PHE A 183 -34.59 27.90 -8.02
C PHE A 183 -34.87 26.91 -6.88
N GLY A 184 -36.14 26.72 -6.50
CA GLY A 184 -36.53 25.76 -5.46
C GLY A 184 -36.32 24.29 -5.86
N SER A 185 -36.51 23.95 -7.14
CA SER A 185 -36.29 22.59 -7.66
C SER A 185 -34.82 22.19 -7.69
N LEU A 186 -33.92 23.13 -8.04
CA LEU A 186 -32.51 22.83 -8.31
C LEU A 186 -31.53 23.35 -7.25
N TYR A 187 -31.96 24.27 -6.39
CA TYR A 187 -31.24 24.72 -5.19
C TYR A 187 -31.88 24.12 -3.91
N PRO A 188 -31.90 22.78 -3.72
CA PRO A 188 -32.32 22.16 -2.47
C PRO A 188 -31.22 22.37 -1.42
N GLY A 189 -31.02 23.63 -1.02
CA GLY A 189 -30.14 24.02 0.06
C GLY A 189 -30.58 23.32 1.35
N GLY A 190 -29.83 22.29 1.75
CA GLY A 190 -29.76 21.82 3.13
C GLY A 190 -30.58 20.60 3.56
N ARG A 191 -31.56 20.10 2.79
CA ARG A 191 -32.38 18.92 3.24
C ARG A 191 -32.66 17.82 2.21
N GLY A 192 -32.19 17.95 0.97
CA GLY A 192 -32.58 17.07 -0.15
C GLY A 192 -31.56 16.01 -0.58
N LEU A 193 -30.73 15.44 0.31
CA LEU A 193 -29.84 14.31 -0.02
C LEU A 193 -30.46 12.95 0.31
N SER A 194 -31.78 12.81 0.23
CA SER A 194 -32.45 11.51 0.42
C SER A 194 -32.63 10.74 -0.89
N PHE A 195 -32.72 11.41 -2.05
CA PHE A 195 -32.91 10.71 -3.33
C PHE A 195 -31.59 10.17 -3.93
N ARG A 196 -30.46 10.88 -3.74
CA ARG A 196 -29.14 10.40 -4.20
C ARG A 196 -28.57 9.23 -3.36
N ARG A 197 -29.01 9.06 -2.10
CA ARG A 197 -28.59 7.92 -1.25
C ARG A 197 -29.13 6.58 -1.74
N ARG A 198 -30.33 6.55 -2.36
CA ARG A 198 -30.96 5.29 -2.79
C ARG A 198 -30.27 4.68 -4.01
N VAL A 199 -29.63 5.49 -4.85
CA VAL A 199 -28.90 4.99 -6.02
C VAL A 199 -27.46 4.58 -5.67
N ALA A 200 -26.80 5.29 -4.74
CA ALA A 200 -25.45 4.92 -4.28
C ALA A 200 -25.43 3.68 -3.36
N SER A 201 -26.51 3.43 -2.61
CA SER A 201 -26.61 2.27 -1.72
C SER A 201 -26.74 0.92 -2.45
N ALA A 202 -26.96 0.91 -3.77
CA ALA A 202 -27.00 -0.31 -4.57
C ALA A 202 -25.62 -0.75 -5.11
N ALA A 203 -24.57 0.09 -4.96
CA ALA A 203 -23.24 -0.19 -5.51
C ALA A 203 -22.23 -0.74 -4.48
N HIS A 204 -22.56 -0.76 -3.19
CA HIS A 204 -21.71 -1.35 -2.15
C HIS A 204 -22.11 -2.81 -1.88
N HIS A 205 -21.87 -3.70 -2.84
CA HIS A 205 -21.60 -5.09 -2.47
C HIS A 205 -20.19 -5.14 -1.88
N LYS A 206 -20.13 -5.27 -0.55
CA LYS A 206 -18.92 -5.37 0.25
C LYS A 206 -18.23 -6.70 -0.08
N PRO A 207 -17.02 -6.75 -0.68
CA PRO A 207 -16.26 -7.99 -0.65
C PRO A 207 -15.91 -8.26 0.81
N SER A 208 -16.36 -9.41 1.32
CA SER A 208 -15.95 -9.92 2.62
C SER A 208 -14.46 -10.26 2.55
N VAL A 209 -13.62 -9.29 2.93
CA VAL A 209 -12.24 -9.60 3.32
C VAL A 209 -12.35 -10.34 4.65
N SER A 210 -12.35 -11.66 4.54
CA SER A 210 -12.16 -12.61 5.63
C SER A 210 -10.93 -12.17 6.42
N ALA A 211 -11.17 -11.71 7.65
CA ALA A 211 -10.12 -11.46 8.63
C ALA A 211 -9.43 -12.79 8.91
N ARG A 212 -8.34 -13.07 8.20
CA ARG A 212 -7.40 -14.12 8.54
C ARG A 212 -6.65 -13.64 9.78
N THR A 213 -7.18 -14.02 10.94
CA THR A 213 -6.51 -13.93 12.24
C THR A 213 -5.09 -14.46 12.09
N ILE A 214 -4.11 -13.55 12.11
CA ILE A 214 -2.70 -13.89 12.20
C ILE A 214 -2.49 -14.42 13.62
N LEU A 215 -2.34 -15.74 13.74
CA LEU A 215 -1.87 -16.37 14.96
C LEU A 215 -0.45 -15.87 15.25
N PRO A 216 -0.09 -15.53 16.50
CA PRO A 216 1.29 -15.30 16.86
C PRO A 216 2.08 -16.61 16.70
N MET A 217 3.02 -16.62 15.75
CA MET A 217 4.05 -17.64 15.60
C MET A 217 5.10 -17.46 16.70
N GLU A 218 4.74 -17.80 17.94
CA GLU A 218 5.67 -17.86 19.07
C GLU A 218 5.37 -19.09 19.93
N SER A 219 5.55 -20.30 19.38
CA SER A 219 5.73 -21.52 20.19
C SER A 219 6.34 -22.73 19.45
N LEU A 220 7.19 -22.51 18.45
CA LEU A 220 8.03 -23.59 17.86
C LEU A 220 9.51 -23.32 18.16
N GLY A 221 9.79 -23.25 19.46
CA GLY A 221 11.14 -23.22 20.03
C GLY A 221 11.30 -24.42 20.96
N MET A 222 11.99 -25.44 20.44
CA MET A 222 12.57 -26.61 21.11
C MET A 222 12.61 -26.56 22.66
N LYS A 223 11.82 -27.42 23.30
CA LYS A 223 12.18 -28.05 24.60
C LYS A 223 12.47 -29.52 24.31
N SER A 224 13.75 -29.86 24.25
CA SER A 224 14.42 -30.61 25.32
C SER A 224 14.08 -32.11 25.26
N ALA A 225 14.69 -32.80 24.32
CA ALA A 225 14.90 -34.24 24.37
C ALA A 225 16.12 -34.53 25.27
N ARG A 226 15.89 -34.47 26.58
CA ARG A 226 16.70 -35.10 27.63
C ARG A 226 15.67 -35.58 28.64
N ASP A 227 15.54 -36.90 28.73
CA ASP A 227 14.83 -37.69 29.75
C ASP A 227 14.10 -38.87 29.09
N ILE A 228 14.87 -39.81 28.53
CA ILE A 228 14.50 -41.23 28.54
C ILE A 228 15.80 -42.00 28.77
N VAL A 229 16.04 -42.31 30.05
CA VAL A 229 16.67 -43.57 30.47
C VAL A 229 15.57 -44.60 30.54
#